data_AF-A0A1J0LKP4-F1
#
_entry.id   AF-A0A1J0LKP4-F1
#
_cell.length_a   1.000
_cell.length_b   1.000
_cell.length_c   1.000
_cell.angle_alpha   90.00
_cell.angle_beta   90.00
_cell.angle_gamma   90.00
#
_symmetry.space_group_name_H-M   'P 1'
#
loop_
_entity.id
_entity.type
_entity.pdbx_description
1 polymer ?
#
loop_
_entity_poly.entity_id
_entity_poly.type
_entity_poly.pdbx_seq_one_letter_code
_entity_poly.pdbx_strand_id
1 'polypeptide(L)'
;MKKQIVGIMLLLNIALLAQVGVGTSSPNSSAILDVDVTSLPANGKKGFLGPRVALSSNTDQTTIPSPATGLLVYNLGTGGLSTEGYLYWNGSEWRKLNNGTTVDPSITSLECGEAQMSPAAFTAGEAYNGVMTVPYTGGNGGSYSSGTGIASTGNTGLTATLQAGDLSFGNGELVYTLTGTPAQSSPNAANFALSFLTESCSAAVSGDVLGIGETVTKVVTMPNSAAAGTLLSSLYSDLPVIDGLRMDLARVDASFYDPRIYNVSDSDQQVSYQTFATQVNENETNLNVTLTTSATPTTSFVQVDANNITYWTTSLAEVLTTNLQVKVTDGVWRWYEFKWWCMEITGSNEKTIFMSVVRKA
;
A
#
# COMPACT_ATOMS: atom_id res chain seq x y z
N MET A 1 35.66 95.20 -20.56
CA MET A 1 36.37 93.89 -20.55
C MET A 1 36.56 93.51 -19.08
N LYS A 2 36.25 92.34 -18.53
CA LYS A 2 36.14 90.96 -19.03
C LYS A 2 35.00 90.26 -18.25
N LYS A 3 34.20 89.43 -18.94
CA LYS A 3 33.21 88.52 -18.33
C LYS A 3 33.95 87.27 -17.85
N GLN A 4 33.82 86.91 -16.57
CA GLN A 4 34.20 85.58 -16.08
C GLN A 4 32.92 84.77 -15.91
N ILE A 5 32.78 83.74 -16.74
CA ILE A 5 31.74 82.72 -16.63
C ILE A 5 32.28 81.69 -15.63
N VAL A 6 31.65 81.60 -14.45
CA VAL A 6 31.92 80.54 -13.47
C VAL A 6 31.03 79.35 -13.84
N GLY A 7 31.62 78.28 -14.35
CA GLY A 7 30.94 77.02 -14.60
C GLY A 7 30.92 76.17 -13.32
N ILE A 8 29.73 75.99 -12.73
CA ILE A 8 29.49 75.02 -11.67
C ILE A 8 29.35 73.63 -12.32
N MET A 9 30.24 72.70 -11.98
CA MET A 9 30.17 71.30 -12.41
C MET A 9 29.44 70.50 -11.32
N LEU A 10 28.23 70.04 -11.64
CA LEU A 10 27.36 69.25 -10.76
C LEU A 10 27.79 67.77 -10.82
N LEU A 11 28.29 67.22 -9.70
CA LEU A 11 28.58 65.79 -9.56
C LEU A 11 27.27 65.03 -9.27
N LEU A 12 26.69 64.39 -10.29
CA LEU A 12 25.59 63.43 -10.09
C LEU A 12 26.14 62.10 -9.57
N ASN A 13 25.76 61.71 -8.36
CA ASN A 13 25.93 60.33 -7.86
C ASN A 13 24.89 59.43 -8.55
N ILE A 14 25.28 58.77 -9.64
CA ILE A 14 24.46 57.73 -10.27
C ILE A 14 24.87 56.39 -9.64
N ALA A 15 24.05 55.88 -8.71
CA ALA A 15 24.18 54.51 -8.24
C ALA A 15 23.71 53.58 -9.37
N LEU A 16 24.64 53.01 -10.14
CA LEU A 16 24.35 51.95 -11.09
C LEU A 16 24.20 50.63 -10.31
N LEU A 17 23.02 50.00 -10.42
CA LEU A 17 22.79 48.65 -9.88
C LEU A 17 23.55 47.64 -10.76
N ALA A 18 24.44 46.84 -10.15
CA ALA A 18 25.31 45.89 -10.84
C ALA A 18 24.64 44.50 -11.06
N GLN A 19 23.46 44.47 -11.66
CA GLN A 19 22.81 43.22 -12.05
C GLN A 19 23.36 42.75 -13.41
N VAL A 20 23.66 41.45 -13.52
CA VAL A 20 24.14 40.84 -14.76
C VAL A 20 22.96 40.20 -15.48
N GLY A 21 22.52 40.81 -16.57
CA GLY A 21 21.59 40.19 -17.51
C GLY A 21 22.34 39.48 -18.64
N VAL A 22 22.02 38.22 -18.87
CA VAL A 22 22.48 37.48 -20.06
C VAL A 22 21.25 37.12 -20.88
N GLY A 23 21.12 37.73 -22.07
CA GLY A 23 19.96 37.53 -22.95
C GLY A 23 18.73 38.39 -22.61
N THR A 24 18.80 39.20 -21.55
CA THR A 24 17.82 40.25 -21.20
C THR A 24 18.53 41.58 -20.90
N SER A 25 17.91 42.70 -21.29
CA SER A 25 18.30 44.06 -20.89
C SER A 25 17.56 44.56 -19.65
N SER A 26 16.63 43.76 -19.13
CA SER A 26 15.84 44.05 -17.94
C SER A 26 15.88 42.82 -17.01
N PRO A 27 17.02 42.57 -16.33
CA PRO A 27 17.12 41.49 -15.35
C PRO A 27 16.02 41.60 -14.30
N ASN A 28 15.56 40.47 -13.77
CA ASN A 28 14.65 40.47 -12.65
C ASN A 28 15.27 41.22 -11.46
N SER A 29 14.54 42.18 -10.90
CA SER A 29 15.04 43.05 -9.81
C SER A 29 15.54 42.31 -8.56
N SER A 30 15.11 41.06 -8.36
CA SER A 30 15.53 40.19 -7.25
C SER A 30 16.77 39.33 -7.55
N ALA A 31 17.31 39.39 -8.77
CA ALA A 31 18.44 38.57 -9.21
C ALA A 31 19.73 39.39 -9.39
N ILE A 32 20.85 38.84 -8.92
CA ILE A 32 22.20 39.36 -9.25
C ILE A 32 22.64 38.89 -10.64
N LEU A 33 22.22 37.67 -11.03
CA LEU A 33 22.41 37.10 -12.37
C LEU A 33 21.06 36.59 -12.88
N ASP A 34 20.63 37.07 -14.05
CA ASP A 34 19.44 36.61 -14.74
C ASP A 34 19.81 36.14 -16.16
N VAL A 35 19.48 34.88 -16.48
CA VAL A 35 19.79 34.25 -17.76
C VAL A 35 18.48 33.98 -18.48
N ASP A 36 18.12 34.87 -19.41
CA ASP A 36 16.85 34.81 -20.14
C ASP A 36 17.10 34.42 -21.60
N VAL A 37 16.41 33.38 -22.06
CA VAL A 37 16.49 32.88 -23.43
C VAL A 37 15.20 33.10 -24.21
N THR A 38 14.17 33.74 -23.63
CA THR A 38 12.84 33.92 -24.24
C THR A 38 12.89 34.62 -25.60
N SER A 39 13.81 35.58 -25.77
CA SER A 39 14.02 36.33 -27.02
C SER A 39 14.75 35.55 -28.14
N LEU A 40 15.41 34.43 -27.81
CA LEU A 40 16.13 33.60 -28.78
C LEU A 40 15.15 32.74 -29.63
N PRO A 41 15.52 32.31 -30.85
CA PRO A 41 14.67 31.42 -31.64
C PRO A 41 14.51 30.03 -30.98
N ALA A 42 13.48 29.27 -31.37
CA ALA A 42 13.18 27.95 -30.78
C ALA A 42 14.40 26.99 -30.79
N ASN A 43 15.14 26.93 -31.89
CA ASN A 43 16.35 26.10 -32.01
C ASN A 43 17.63 26.81 -31.55
N GLY A 44 17.51 27.99 -30.94
CA GLY A 44 18.63 28.79 -30.43
C GLY A 44 18.61 28.99 -28.93
N LYS A 45 17.65 28.40 -28.21
CA LYS A 45 17.63 28.43 -26.73
C LYS A 45 18.89 27.76 -26.18
N LYS A 46 19.43 28.30 -25.09
CA LYS A 46 20.64 27.82 -24.42
C LYS A 46 20.34 27.60 -22.94
N GLY A 47 21.25 26.91 -22.23
CA GLY A 47 21.16 26.70 -20.79
C GLY A 47 22.39 27.20 -20.05
N PHE A 48 22.40 27.03 -18.74
CA PHE A 48 23.57 27.25 -17.89
C PHE A 48 24.40 25.95 -17.80
N LEU A 49 25.70 26.04 -18.07
CA LEU A 49 26.63 24.94 -17.82
C LEU A 49 27.47 25.27 -16.58
N GLY A 50 27.13 24.66 -15.45
CA GLY A 50 27.83 24.88 -14.19
C GLY A 50 29.25 24.29 -14.16
N PRO A 51 30.03 24.59 -13.10
CA PRO A 51 31.37 24.05 -12.93
C PRO A 51 31.37 22.52 -12.95
N ARG A 52 32.26 21.93 -13.75
CA ARG A 52 32.44 20.47 -13.86
C ARG A 52 33.65 20.04 -13.04
N VAL A 53 33.47 19.12 -12.10
CA VAL A 53 34.53 18.68 -11.18
C VAL A 53 34.52 17.16 -11.02
N ALA A 54 35.65 16.58 -10.65
CA ALA A 54 35.77 15.15 -10.35
C ALA A 54 35.97 14.98 -8.84
N LEU A 55 34.88 14.86 -8.09
CA LEU A 55 34.93 14.74 -6.63
C LEU A 55 35.46 13.36 -6.21
N SER A 56 36.22 13.35 -5.12
CA SER A 56 36.85 12.14 -4.58
C SER A 56 35.94 11.36 -3.62
N SER A 57 34.96 12.01 -2.99
CA SER A 57 33.96 11.39 -2.13
C SER A 57 32.75 12.32 -1.97
N ASN A 58 31.68 11.85 -1.33
CA ASN A 58 30.53 12.70 -0.97
C ASN A 58 30.86 13.78 0.08
N THR A 59 32.01 13.71 0.75
CA THR A 59 32.46 14.72 1.74
C THR A 59 33.69 15.49 1.27
N ASP A 60 34.04 15.39 -0.02
CA ASP A 60 35.24 16.00 -0.59
C ASP A 60 35.20 17.54 -0.53
N GLN A 61 36.06 18.11 0.33
CA GLN A 61 36.33 19.54 0.43
C GLN A 61 37.76 19.89 -0.02
N THR A 62 38.44 18.96 -0.70
CA THR A 62 39.81 19.17 -1.21
C THR A 62 39.78 19.63 -2.65
N THR A 63 38.92 19.01 -3.48
CA THR A 63 38.70 19.43 -4.88
C THR A 63 38.13 20.85 -4.95
N ILE A 64 37.27 21.20 -3.99
CA ILE A 64 36.79 22.57 -3.78
C ILE A 64 36.99 22.91 -2.30
N PRO A 65 38.06 23.64 -1.93
CA PRO A 65 38.31 24.07 -0.56
C PRO A 65 37.18 24.93 0.01
N SER A 66 36.71 24.60 1.21
CA SER A 66 35.66 25.33 1.93
C SER A 66 34.41 25.61 1.07
N PRO A 67 33.73 24.57 0.53
CA PRO A 67 32.60 24.76 -0.35
C PRO A 67 31.46 25.46 0.40
N ALA A 68 30.92 26.52 -0.20
CA ALA A 68 29.79 27.25 0.38
C ALA A 68 28.51 26.38 0.36
N THR A 69 27.70 26.46 1.40
CA THR A 69 26.37 25.81 1.41
C THR A 69 25.52 26.32 0.26
N GLY A 70 24.93 25.40 -0.51
CA GLY A 70 24.18 25.69 -1.74
C GLY A 70 25.03 25.75 -3.02
N LEU A 71 26.36 25.57 -2.93
CA LEU A 71 27.24 25.53 -4.11
C LEU A 71 26.86 24.37 -5.02
N LEU A 72 26.52 24.66 -6.27
CA LEU A 72 26.11 23.70 -7.30
C LEU A 72 27.26 23.39 -8.26
N VAL A 73 27.49 22.10 -8.51
CA VAL A 73 28.49 21.60 -9.47
C VAL A 73 27.94 20.42 -10.27
N TYR A 74 28.54 20.12 -11.42
CA TYR A 74 28.34 18.85 -12.11
C TYR A 74 29.51 17.92 -11.79
N ASN A 75 29.27 16.84 -11.05
CA ASN A 75 30.28 15.81 -10.79
C ASN A 75 30.42 14.92 -12.02
N LEU A 76 31.66 14.73 -12.49
CA LEU A 76 31.98 13.94 -13.68
C LEU A 76 31.97 12.42 -13.45
N GLY A 77 31.91 11.97 -12.19
CA GLY A 77 31.94 10.54 -11.86
C GLY A 77 33.30 9.84 -12.09
N THR A 78 34.31 10.57 -12.57
CA THR A 78 35.66 10.06 -12.88
C THR A 78 36.67 10.21 -11.74
N GLY A 79 36.26 10.83 -10.62
CA GLY A 79 37.04 10.90 -9.39
C GLY A 79 36.86 9.64 -8.54
N GLY A 80 36.82 9.82 -7.23
CA GLY A 80 36.48 8.75 -6.27
C GLY A 80 34.98 8.64 -5.96
N LEU A 81 34.20 9.71 -6.19
CA LEU A 81 32.74 9.68 -6.15
C LEU A 81 32.18 9.39 -7.54
N SER A 82 31.69 8.17 -7.75
CA SER A 82 31.13 7.70 -9.03
C SER A 82 29.74 8.25 -9.36
N THR A 83 29.09 8.94 -8.43
CA THR A 83 27.78 9.57 -8.64
C THR A 83 27.88 10.72 -9.62
N GLU A 84 27.70 10.46 -10.91
CA GLU A 84 27.65 11.49 -11.94
C GLU A 84 26.36 12.32 -11.85
N GLY A 85 26.47 13.61 -12.12
CA GLY A 85 25.34 14.54 -12.26
C GLY A 85 25.50 15.82 -11.47
N TYR A 86 24.45 16.64 -11.45
CA TYR A 86 24.43 17.87 -10.66
C TYR A 86 24.34 17.55 -9.17
N LEU A 87 25.32 18.03 -8.40
CA LEU A 87 25.37 17.93 -6.95
C LEU A 87 25.43 19.32 -6.33
N TYR A 88 24.83 19.49 -5.15
CA TYR A 88 25.01 20.69 -4.34
C TYR A 88 25.61 20.37 -2.97
N TRP A 89 26.41 21.28 -2.43
CA TRP A 89 26.93 21.16 -1.06
C TRP A 89 25.86 21.55 -0.05
N ASN A 90 25.45 20.64 0.84
CA ASN A 90 24.44 20.95 1.86
C ASN A 90 25.00 21.55 3.16
N GLY A 91 26.32 21.77 3.23
CA GLY A 91 27.05 22.16 4.45
C GLY A 91 27.87 21.03 5.08
N SER A 92 27.64 19.78 4.70
CA SER A 92 28.34 18.60 5.24
C SER A 92 28.70 17.55 4.19
N GLU A 93 27.89 17.40 3.15
CA GLU A 93 28.14 16.49 2.03
C GLU A 93 27.58 17.04 0.71
N TRP A 94 28.08 16.48 -0.40
CA TRP A 94 27.56 16.68 -1.75
C TRP A 94 26.33 15.80 -1.97
N ARG A 95 25.19 16.43 -2.26
CA ARG A 95 23.92 15.74 -2.53
C ARG A 95 23.48 15.93 -3.96
N LYS A 96 22.90 14.88 -4.55
CA LYS A 96 22.38 14.92 -5.91
C LYS A 96 21.20 15.88 -5.99
N LEU A 97 21.26 16.84 -6.91
CA LEU A 97 20.11 17.63 -7.33
C LEU A 97 19.19 16.70 -8.14
N ASN A 98 17.89 16.69 -7.85
CA ASN A 98 16.88 15.74 -8.34
C ASN A 98 17.24 15.12 -9.72
N ASN A 99 17.36 13.79 -9.75
CA ASN A 99 17.72 13.02 -10.94
C ASN A 99 16.58 12.09 -11.38
N GLY A 100 15.35 12.41 -11.00
CA GLY A 100 14.15 11.77 -11.51
C GLY A 100 13.99 12.04 -13.01
N THR A 101 13.29 11.14 -13.69
CA THR A 101 12.93 11.35 -15.09
C THR A 101 11.93 12.50 -15.20
N THR A 102 12.00 13.27 -16.28
CA THR A 102 11.01 14.32 -16.60
C THR A 102 9.91 13.80 -17.52
N VAL A 103 9.86 12.48 -17.74
CA VAL A 103 8.80 11.83 -18.52
C VAL A 103 7.50 11.91 -17.71
N ASP A 104 6.41 12.24 -18.38
CA ASP A 104 5.08 12.22 -17.76
C ASP A 104 4.79 10.82 -17.19
N PRO A 105 4.24 10.73 -15.97
CA PRO A 105 3.99 9.43 -15.34
C PRO A 105 3.03 8.59 -16.19
N SER A 106 3.33 7.29 -16.31
CA SER A 106 2.47 6.30 -16.98
C SER A 106 2.53 4.95 -16.27
N ILE A 107 1.40 4.25 -16.20
CA ILE A 107 1.28 2.87 -15.73
C ILE A 107 0.54 2.02 -16.77
N THR A 108 0.63 0.69 -16.65
CA THR A 108 -0.09 -0.26 -17.52
C THR A 108 -1.43 -0.70 -16.94
N SER A 109 -1.49 -0.94 -15.63
CA SER A 109 -2.73 -1.31 -14.94
C SER A 109 -2.71 -0.83 -13.49
N LEU A 110 -3.89 -0.57 -12.93
CA LEU A 110 -4.12 -0.28 -11.52
C LEU A 110 -4.89 -1.44 -10.88
N GLU A 111 -4.29 -2.10 -9.89
CA GLU A 111 -4.77 -3.37 -9.31
C GLU A 111 -5.59 -3.12 -8.04
N CYS A 112 -6.74 -2.44 -8.16
CA CYS A 112 -7.59 -2.11 -7.00
C CYS A 112 -8.07 -3.31 -6.17
N GLY A 113 -8.16 -4.50 -6.77
CA GLY A 113 -8.53 -5.74 -6.05
C GLY A 113 -7.50 -6.15 -5.00
N GLU A 114 -6.25 -5.70 -5.17
CA GLU A 114 -5.13 -5.96 -4.26
C GLU A 114 -4.90 -4.83 -3.27
N ALA A 115 -5.78 -3.83 -3.20
CA ALA A 115 -5.62 -2.72 -2.27
C ALA A 115 -5.58 -3.22 -0.82
N GLN A 116 -4.54 -2.80 -0.08
CA GLN A 116 -4.33 -3.13 1.33
C GLN A 116 -4.42 -1.87 2.17
N MET A 117 -4.69 -2.01 3.48
CA MET A 117 -4.69 -0.89 4.41
C MET A 117 -3.89 -1.19 5.68
N SER A 118 -3.36 -0.13 6.28
CA SER A 118 -2.63 -0.18 7.54
C SER A 118 -2.97 1.05 8.41
N PRO A 119 -3.51 0.89 9.62
CA PRO A 119 -3.87 -0.36 10.29
C PRO A 119 -4.93 -1.18 9.54
N ALA A 120 -4.86 -2.51 9.66
CA ALA A 120 -5.68 -3.42 8.86
C ALA A 120 -7.17 -3.43 9.22
N ALA A 121 -7.61 -2.74 10.28
CA ALA A 121 -9.03 -2.67 10.64
C ALA A 121 -9.42 -1.28 11.13
N PHE A 122 -10.70 -0.96 10.99
CA PHE A 122 -11.30 0.27 11.52
C PHE A 122 -12.57 -0.04 12.34
N THR A 123 -12.89 0.83 13.30
CA THR A 123 -14.03 0.66 14.21
C THR A 123 -15.03 1.79 14.03
N ALA A 124 -16.31 1.45 13.94
CA ALA A 124 -17.40 2.42 13.76
C ALA A 124 -17.35 3.53 14.82
N GLY A 125 -17.42 4.79 14.38
CA GLY A 125 -17.43 5.95 15.28
C GLY A 125 -16.08 6.35 15.87
N GLU A 126 -15.00 5.59 15.64
CA GLU A 126 -13.66 5.95 16.06
C GLU A 126 -12.87 6.64 14.93
N ALA A 127 -11.99 7.56 15.29
CA ALA A 127 -11.13 8.20 14.29
C ALA A 127 -10.11 7.20 13.75
N TYR A 128 -10.10 7.00 12.43
CA TYR A 128 -9.12 6.20 11.73
C TYR A 128 -8.07 7.11 11.07
N ASN A 129 -6.80 6.76 11.23
CA ASN A 129 -5.68 7.41 10.58
C ASN A 129 -4.68 6.34 10.14
N GLY A 130 -4.65 6.07 8.84
CA GLY A 130 -3.84 5.03 8.26
C GLY A 130 -3.47 5.34 6.81
N VAL A 131 -3.01 4.30 6.13
CA VAL A 131 -2.66 4.33 4.71
C VAL A 131 -3.37 3.21 3.98
N MET A 132 -3.70 3.45 2.72
CA MET A 132 -4.12 2.44 1.76
C MET A 132 -3.08 2.38 0.65
N THR A 133 -2.56 1.18 0.36
CA THR A 133 -1.65 0.95 -0.77
C THR A 133 -2.43 0.27 -1.90
N VAL A 134 -2.18 0.71 -3.13
CA VAL A 134 -2.84 0.18 -4.32
C VAL A 134 -1.76 -0.19 -5.34
N PRO A 135 -1.54 -1.48 -5.61
CA PRO A 135 -0.53 -1.90 -6.57
C PRO A 135 -0.85 -1.44 -7.99
N TYR A 136 0.20 -1.23 -8.78
CA TYR A 136 0.12 -0.98 -10.21
C TYR A 136 1.24 -1.72 -10.95
N THR A 137 1.06 -1.89 -12.27
CA THR A 137 2.09 -2.48 -13.15
C THR A 137 2.64 -1.49 -14.16
N GLY A 138 3.85 -1.71 -14.66
CA GLY A 138 4.41 -0.99 -15.82
C GLY A 138 4.66 0.52 -15.61
N GLY A 139 5.01 0.95 -14.40
CA GLY A 139 5.46 2.30 -14.11
C GLY A 139 6.76 2.69 -14.84
N ASN A 140 6.92 3.98 -15.13
CA ASN A 140 7.99 4.50 -15.98
C ASN A 140 8.98 5.45 -15.28
N GLY A 141 8.94 5.56 -13.95
CA GLY A 141 9.79 6.50 -13.20
C GLY A 141 9.20 7.90 -12.98
N GLY A 142 8.12 8.25 -13.69
CA GLY A 142 7.59 9.62 -13.69
C GLY A 142 7.03 10.06 -12.34
N SER A 143 7.24 11.32 -11.99
CA SER A 143 6.69 11.95 -10.79
C SER A 143 5.21 12.27 -10.94
N TYR A 144 4.44 12.12 -9.87
CA TYR A 144 3.03 12.49 -9.80
C TYR A 144 2.73 13.32 -8.55
N SER A 145 1.75 14.21 -8.68
CA SER A 145 1.32 15.09 -7.60
C SER A 145 0.33 14.38 -6.65
N SER A 146 0.15 14.95 -5.46
CA SER A 146 -0.91 14.51 -4.55
C SER A 146 -2.28 14.66 -5.19
N GLY A 147 -3.19 13.75 -4.86
CA GLY A 147 -4.57 13.77 -5.33
C GLY A 147 -5.48 14.66 -4.49
N THR A 148 -6.76 14.65 -4.86
CA THR A 148 -7.84 15.21 -4.04
C THR A 148 -8.44 14.10 -3.17
N GLY A 149 -9.18 14.49 -2.13
CA GLY A 149 -9.83 13.52 -1.24
C GLY A 149 -10.98 12.79 -1.92
N ILE A 150 -10.96 11.46 -1.84
CA ILE A 150 -11.96 10.54 -2.38
C ILE A 150 -12.74 9.97 -1.20
N ALA A 151 -14.03 10.30 -1.10
CA ALA A 151 -14.89 9.79 -0.03
C ALA A 151 -15.26 8.31 -0.24
N SER A 152 -15.35 7.55 0.85
CA SER A 152 -15.76 6.15 0.81
C SER A 152 -17.26 5.98 0.55
N THR A 153 -17.64 4.90 -0.13
CA THR A 153 -19.02 4.43 -0.33
C THR A 153 -19.22 3.02 0.24
N GLY A 154 -20.46 2.60 0.47
CA GLY A 154 -20.77 1.40 1.27
C GLY A 154 -20.59 1.72 2.76
N ASN A 155 -19.39 1.56 3.29
CA ASN A 155 -19.00 2.11 4.59
C ASN A 155 -18.49 3.55 4.46
N THR A 156 -19.36 4.52 4.73
CA THR A 156 -19.07 5.96 4.60
C THR A 156 -18.23 6.51 5.75
N GLY A 157 -17.59 7.67 5.56
CA GLY A 157 -16.91 8.42 6.62
C GLY A 157 -15.39 8.37 6.57
N LEU A 158 -14.81 7.62 5.64
CA LEU A 158 -13.39 7.62 5.33
C LEU A 158 -13.11 8.44 4.06
N THR A 159 -11.92 9.04 3.99
CA THR A 159 -11.41 9.78 2.82
C THR A 159 -10.02 9.27 2.46
N ALA A 160 -9.85 8.83 1.22
CA ALA A 160 -8.56 8.45 0.64
C ALA A 160 -7.95 9.62 -0.15
N THR A 161 -6.70 9.98 0.11
CA THR A 161 -5.99 11.06 -0.61
C THR A 161 -4.62 10.57 -1.08
N LEU A 162 -4.42 10.53 -2.40
CA LEU A 162 -3.15 10.12 -3.01
C LEU A 162 -2.01 11.02 -2.54
N GLN A 163 -0.91 10.44 -2.08
CA GLN A 163 0.31 11.15 -1.73
C GLN A 163 1.16 11.40 -2.98
N ALA A 164 1.84 12.54 -3.05
CA ALA A 164 2.78 12.81 -4.14
C ALA A 164 3.96 11.83 -4.09
N GLY A 165 4.50 11.45 -5.24
CA GLY A 165 5.61 10.50 -5.32
C GLY A 165 6.14 10.30 -6.72
N ASP A 166 7.03 9.31 -6.86
CA ASP A 166 7.58 8.87 -8.13
C ASP A 166 7.14 7.43 -8.39
N LEU A 167 6.81 7.12 -9.64
CA LEU A 167 6.55 5.74 -10.02
C LEU A 167 7.86 4.93 -9.97
N SER A 168 7.80 3.72 -9.44
CA SER A 168 8.81 2.68 -9.70
C SER A 168 8.87 2.33 -11.18
N PHE A 169 10.05 1.96 -11.67
CA PHE A 169 10.20 1.32 -12.99
C PHE A 169 9.68 -0.12 -12.91
N GLY A 170 8.61 -0.43 -13.65
CA GLY A 170 7.90 -1.71 -13.54
C GLY A 170 6.79 -1.67 -12.50
N ASN A 171 6.68 -2.70 -11.67
CA ASN A 171 5.59 -2.79 -10.70
C ASN A 171 5.89 -1.91 -9.47
N GLY A 172 4.85 -1.33 -8.88
CA GLY A 172 4.96 -0.52 -7.67
C GLY A 172 3.61 -0.32 -7.01
N GLU A 173 3.57 0.60 -6.05
CA GLU A 173 2.35 0.88 -5.28
C GLU A 173 2.10 2.38 -5.23
N LEU A 174 0.83 2.75 -5.37
CA LEU A 174 0.35 4.08 -5.01
C LEU A 174 0.00 4.09 -3.53
N VAL A 175 0.36 5.17 -2.84
CA VAL A 175 0.06 5.34 -1.41
C VAL A 175 -0.99 6.42 -1.23
N TYR A 176 -2.10 6.06 -0.59
CA TYR A 176 -3.16 6.97 -0.20
C TYR A 176 -3.15 7.12 1.32
N THR A 177 -3.26 8.34 1.84
CA THR A 177 -3.64 8.53 3.25
C THR A 177 -5.12 8.24 3.39
N LEU A 178 -5.48 7.44 4.38
CA LEU A 178 -6.85 7.04 4.68
C LEU A 178 -7.23 7.60 6.05
N THR A 179 -8.14 8.57 6.07
CA THR A 179 -8.51 9.29 7.31
C THR A 179 -10.01 9.49 7.42
N GLY A 180 -10.52 9.59 8.66
CA GLY A 180 -11.92 9.93 8.91
C GLY A 180 -12.50 9.15 10.08
N THR A 181 -13.82 9.00 10.10
CA THR A 181 -14.57 8.25 11.13
C THR A 181 -15.57 7.36 10.40
N PRO A 182 -15.33 6.04 10.29
CA PRO A 182 -16.20 5.16 9.52
C PRO A 182 -17.55 4.98 10.23
N ALA A 183 -18.59 4.77 9.43
CA ALA A 183 -19.94 4.52 9.92
C ALA A 183 -20.15 3.08 10.41
N GLN A 184 -19.36 2.14 9.91
CA GLN A 184 -19.41 0.70 10.23
C GLN A 184 -18.00 0.19 10.55
N SER A 185 -17.91 -0.89 11.32
CA SER A 185 -16.61 -1.50 11.64
C SER A 185 -16.16 -2.41 10.50
N SER A 186 -14.87 -2.68 10.41
CA SER A 186 -14.38 -3.86 9.69
C SER A 186 -15.15 -5.10 10.15
N PRO A 187 -15.58 -5.99 9.25
CA PRO A 187 -15.18 -6.16 7.85
C PRO A 187 -16.09 -5.46 6.82
N ASN A 188 -17.01 -4.57 7.23
CA ASN A 188 -17.83 -3.83 6.27
C ASN A 188 -16.97 -2.93 5.37
N ALA A 189 -16.95 -3.26 4.07
CA ALA A 189 -16.03 -2.65 3.12
C ALA A 189 -16.30 -1.14 2.88
N ALA A 190 -15.23 -0.35 2.99
CA ALA A 190 -15.17 1.00 2.47
C ALA A 190 -14.67 0.96 1.02
N ASN A 191 -15.49 1.46 0.09
CA ASN A 191 -15.20 1.42 -1.34
C ASN A 191 -14.74 2.80 -1.83
N PHE A 192 -13.65 2.83 -2.60
CA PHE A 192 -13.07 4.05 -3.18
C PHE A 192 -13.01 3.94 -4.69
N ALA A 193 -13.68 4.86 -5.39
CA ALA A 193 -13.57 5.01 -6.84
C ALA A 193 -12.24 5.73 -7.14
N LEU A 194 -11.21 4.97 -7.47
CA LEU A 194 -9.87 5.48 -7.73
C LEU A 194 -9.70 5.77 -9.23
N SER A 195 -9.11 6.91 -9.53
CA SER A 195 -8.62 7.25 -10.85
C SER A 195 -7.18 7.73 -10.73
N PHE A 196 -6.27 7.09 -11.47
CA PHE A 196 -4.88 7.49 -11.56
C PHE A 196 -4.43 7.41 -13.02
N LEU A 197 -4.10 8.57 -13.59
CA LEU A 197 -3.77 8.72 -15.00
C LEU A 197 -4.93 8.23 -15.90
N THR A 198 -4.68 7.21 -16.74
CA THR A 198 -5.69 6.62 -17.63
C THR A 198 -6.49 5.49 -16.98
N GLU A 199 -6.06 5.02 -15.81
CA GLU A 199 -6.66 3.87 -15.14
C GLU A 199 -7.70 4.31 -14.12
N SER A 200 -8.79 3.54 -14.03
CA SER A 200 -9.81 3.72 -13.00
C SER A 200 -10.37 2.38 -12.54
N CYS A 201 -10.57 2.24 -11.23
CA CYS A 201 -11.13 1.04 -10.63
C CYS A 201 -11.73 1.34 -9.25
N SER A 202 -12.40 0.35 -8.66
CA SER A 202 -12.94 0.45 -7.30
C SER A 202 -12.10 -0.38 -6.34
N ALA A 203 -11.44 0.26 -5.38
CA ALA A 203 -10.75 -0.41 -4.29
C ALA A 203 -11.71 -0.63 -3.11
N ALA A 204 -11.79 -1.86 -2.61
CA ALA A 204 -12.63 -2.22 -1.47
C ALA A 204 -11.74 -2.67 -0.30
N VAL A 205 -11.68 -1.87 0.77
CA VAL A 205 -10.92 -2.18 1.98
C VAL A 205 -11.87 -2.48 3.13
N SER A 206 -11.71 -3.66 3.71
CA SER A 206 -12.65 -4.24 4.68
C SER A 206 -11.98 -4.56 6.01
N GLY A 207 -10.73 -4.98 6.05
CA GLY A 207 -10.15 -5.54 7.28
C GLY A 207 -8.79 -6.20 7.00
N ASP A 208 -8.43 -7.18 7.82
CA ASP A 208 -7.39 -8.15 7.48
C ASP A 208 -7.77 -8.82 6.15
N VAL A 209 -7.04 -8.44 5.10
CA VAL A 209 -7.14 -8.98 3.74
C VAL A 209 -5.78 -9.58 3.43
N LEU A 210 -5.78 -10.79 2.87
CA LEU A 210 -4.57 -11.38 2.32
C LEU A 210 -4.35 -10.84 0.91
N GLY A 211 -3.10 -10.52 0.54
CA GLY A 211 -2.73 -10.35 -0.86
C GLY A 211 -2.80 -11.68 -1.62
N ILE A 212 -2.94 -11.67 -2.95
CA ILE A 212 -2.90 -12.92 -3.75
C ILE A 212 -1.60 -13.70 -3.48
N GLY A 213 -1.76 -14.98 -3.11
CA GLY A 213 -0.65 -15.87 -2.74
C GLY A 213 -0.18 -15.73 -1.30
N GLU A 214 -0.59 -14.69 -0.58
CA GLU A 214 -0.32 -14.55 0.84
C GLU A 214 -1.09 -15.61 1.63
N THR A 215 -0.43 -16.15 2.66
CA THR A 215 -0.95 -17.25 3.47
C THR A 215 -0.86 -16.89 4.95
N VAL A 216 -1.96 -17.08 5.68
CA VAL A 216 -1.96 -17.11 7.15
C VAL A 216 -2.03 -18.56 7.59
N THR A 217 -1.22 -18.92 8.58
CA THR A 217 -1.24 -20.24 9.22
C THR A 217 -1.39 -20.09 10.72
N LYS A 218 -2.07 -21.06 11.36
CA LYS A 218 -2.23 -21.11 12.80
C LYS A 218 -2.20 -22.55 13.27
N VAL A 219 -1.45 -22.79 14.34
CA VAL A 219 -1.40 -24.10 15.02
C VAL A 219 -1.84 -23.90 16.46
N VAL A 220 -2.82 -24.67 16.89
CA VAL A 220 -3.40 -24.63 18.23
C VAL A 220 -3.75 -26.04 18.71
N THR A 221 -4.09 -26.19 19.98
CA THR A 221 -4.53 -27.47 20.54
C THR A 221 -5.91 -27.37 21.19
N MET A 222 -6.61 -28.50 21.25
CA MET A 222 -7.83 -28.69 22.02
C MET A 222 -7.68 -29.89 22.97
N PRO A 223 -7.98 -29.76 24.27
CA PRO A 223 -7.89 -30.87 25.22
C PRO A 223 -8.79 -32.05 24.82
N ASN A 224 -8.31 -33.29 24.99
CA ASN A 224 -9.13 -34.48 24.78
C ASN A 224 -10.33 -34.54 25.74
N SER A 225 -10.28 -33.82 26.86
CA SER A 225 -11.37 -33.68 27.83
C SER A 225 -12.42 -32.63 27.44
N ALA A 226 -12.24 -31.86 26.37
CA ALA A 226 -13.22 -30.89 25.91
C ALA A 226 -14.58 -31.56 25.62
N ALA A 227 -15.67 -30.91 26.01
CA ALA A 227 -17.01 -31.44 25.78
C ALA A 227 -17.39 -31.38 24.29
N ALA A 228 -18.31 -32.24 23.86
CA ALA A 228 -18.95 -32.12 22.55
C ALA A 228 -19.57 -30.71 22.39
N GLY A 229 -19.40 -30.10 21.22
CA GLY A 229 -19.80 -28.73 20.90
C GLY A 229 -18.80 -27.64 21.29
N THR A 230 -17.66 -27.97 21.93
CA THR A 230 -16.62 -26.98 22.24
C THR A 230 -16.09 -26.37 20.94
N LEU A 231 -16.21 -25.05 20.80
CA LEU A 231 -15.65 -24.29 19.68
C LEU A 231 -14.19 -23.94 19.94
N LEU A 232 -13.37 -23.92 18.89
CA LEU A 232 -11.98 -23.50 19.01
C LEU A 232 -11.88 -22.01 19.41
N SER A 233 -12.80 -21.17 18.93
CA SER A 233 -12.91 -19.76 19.32
C SER A 233 -13.22 -19.52 20.80
N SER A 234 -13.72 -20.53 21.51
CA SER A 234 -13.88 -20.44 22.98
C SER A 234 -12.56 -20.56 23.74
N LEU A 235 -11.52 -21.08 23.08
CA LEU A 235 -10.18 -21.32 23.63
C LEU A 235 -9.17 -20.26 23.17
N TYR A 236 -9.38 -19.67 21.98
CA TYR A 236 -8.46 -18.71 21.37
C TYR A 236 -9.21 -17.52 20.77
N SER A 237 -8.74 -16.31 21.08
CA SER A 237 -9.30 -15.06 20.53
C SER A 237 -8.65 -14.63 19.21
N ASP A 238 -7.54 -15.24 18.82
CA ASP A 238 -6.69 -14.84 17.69
C ASP A 238 -6.69 -15.88 16.55
N LEU A 239 -7.84 -16.51 16.33
CA LEU A 239 -8.04 -17.38 15.17
C LEU A 239 -8.02 -16.55 13.88
N PRO A 240 -7.60 -17.13 12.73
CA PRO A 240 -7.60 -16.41 11.46
C PRO A 240 -9.00 -15.89 11.11
N VAL A 241 -9.09 -14.57 10.89
CA VAL A 241 -10.29 -13.88 10.39
C VAL A 241 -9.90 -13.16 9.10
N ILE A 242 -10.41 -13.62 7.96
CA ILE A 242 -10.13 -13.01 6.66
C ILE A 242 -11.45 -12.54 6.06
N ASP A 243 -11.54 -11.27 5.67
CA ASP A 243 -12.77 -10.67 5.13
C ASP A 243 -14.01 -10.95 5.99
N GLY A 244 -13.87 -10.91 7.32
CA GLY A 244 -14.99 -11.15 8.23
C GLY A 244 -15.35 -12.61 8.46
N LEU A 245 -14.62 -13.53 7.82
CA LEU A 245 -14.83 -14.96 7.96
C LEU A 245 -13.77 -15.55 8.87
N ARG A 246 -14.21 -16.09 10.01
CA ARG A 246 -13.32 -16.75 10.98
C ARG A 246 -13.21 -18.23 10.65
N MET A 247 -11.96 -18.71 10.58
CA MET A 247 -11.65 -20.14 10.63
C MET A 247 -11.90 -20.68 12.04
N ASP A 248 -12.78 -21.67 12.17
CA ASP A 248 -13.12 -22.29 13.44
C ASP A 248 -13.35 -23.79 13.27
N LEU A 249 -13.63 -24.47 14.37
CA LEU A 249 -14.17 -25.83 14.37
C LEU A 249 -14.95 -26.10 15.66
N ALA A 250 -15.86 -27.05 15.60
CA ALA A 250 -16.53 -27.59 16.77
C ALA A 250 -16.09 -29.03 17.01
N ARG A 251 -15.87 -29.37 18.28
CA ARG A 251 -15.69 -30.76 18.67
C ARG A 251 -17.00 -31.53 18.50
N VAL A 252 -16.96 -32.70 17.87
CA VAL A 252 -18.09 -33.64 17.88
C VAL A 252 -17.89 -34.64 19.00
N ASP A 253 -16.81 -35.44 18.94
CA ASP A 253 -16.49 -36.44 19.96
C ASP A 253 -14.98 -36.74 19.98
N ALA A 254 -14.55 -37.92 20.46
CA ALA A 254 -13.14 -38.30 20.49
C ALA A 254 -12.54 -38.57 19.10
N SER A 255 -13.39 -38.89 18.11
CA SER A 255 -13.02 -39.31 16.76
C SER A 255 -13.20 -38.20 15.72
N PHE A 256 -14.17 -37.31 15.94
CA PHE A 256 -14.62 -36.36 14.93
C PHE A 256 -14.61 -34.90 15.40
N TYR A 257 -14.43 -34.02 14.42
CA TYR A 257 -14.61 -32.58 14.53
C TYR A 257 -15.37 -32.05 13.31
N ASP A 258 -15.98 -30.89 13.49
CA ASP A 258 -16.72 -30.16 12.47
C ASP A 258 -15.98 -28.87 12.13
N PRO A 259 -15.25 -28.79 11.01
CA PRO A 259 -14.66 -27.54 10.53
C PRO A 259 -15.75 -26.55 10.14
N ARG A 260 -15.59 -25.28 10.57
CA ARG A 260 -16.60 -24.24 10.40
C ARG A 260 -15.99 -22.92 9.95
N ILE A 261 -16.75 -22.21 9.10
CA ILE A 261 -16.44 -20.83 8.70
C ILE A 261 -17.56 -19.95 9.23
N TYR A 262 -17.23 -19.10 10.22
CA TYR A 262 -18.18 -18.19 10.85
C TYR A 262 -18.13 -16.82 10.20
N ASN A 263 -19.31 -16.23 9.94
CA ASN A 263 -19.40 -14.79 9.75
C ASN A 263 -19.29 -14.10 11.11
N VAL A 264 -18.23 -13.31 11.29
CA VAL A 264 -17.97 -12.51 12.49
C VAL A 264 -18.09 -11.01 12.24
N SER A 265 -18.64 -10.64 11.09
CA SER A 265 -18.92 -9.25 10.76
C SER A 265 -20.20 -8.75 11.44
N ASP A 266 -20.46 -7.46 11.25
CA ASP A 266 -21.68 -6.74 11.55
C ASP A 266 -22.67 -6.70 10.36
N SER A 267 -22.44 -7.45 9.28
CA SER A 267 -23.35 -7.56 8.12
C SER A 267 -23.47 -8.98 7.53
N ASP A 268 -24.57 -9.30 6.88
CA ASP A 268 -24.72 -10.62 6.26
C ASP A 268 -23.71 -10.80 5.11
N GLN A 269 -23.03 -11.94 5.05
CA GLN A 269 -22.03 -12.23 4.03
C GLN A 269 -22.51 -13.32 3.07
N GLN A 270 -22.31 -13.09 1.77
CA GLN A 270 -22.61 -14.09 0.75
C GLN A 270 -21.35 -14.86 0.38
N VAL A 271 -21.40 -16.18 0.49
CA VAL A 271 -20.30 -17.08 0.18
C VAL A 271 -20.73 -18.20 -0.76
N SER A 272 -19.79 -18.71 -1.56
CA SER A 272 -19.94 -19.96 -2.30
C SER A 272 -18.73 -20.84 -1.99
N TYR A 273 -18.92 -22.15 -1.82
CA TYR A 273 -17.80 -23.01 -1.47
C TYR A 273 -17.89 -24.42 -2.06
N GLN A 274 -16.72 -25.04 -2.18
CA GLN A 274 -16.54 -26.45 -2.51
C GLN A 274 -15.54 -27.08 -1.56
N THR A 275 -15.84 -28.27 -1.06
CA THR A 275 -15.04 -28.97 -0.06
C THR A 275 -14.43 -30.24 -0.64
N PHE A 276 -13.23 -30.58 -0.19
CA PHE A 276 -12.46 -31.75 -0.62
C PHE A 276 -11.86 -32.43 0.61
N ALA A 277 -12.23 -33.68 0.83
CA ALA A 277 -11.86 -34.47 2.00
C ALA A 277 -10.95 -35.64 1.59
N THR A 278 -9.85 -35.89 2.32
CA THR A 278 -8.83 -36.86 1.89
C THR A 278 -9.10 -38.33 2.28
N GLN A 279 -9.95 -38.60 3.26
CA GLN A 279 -10.20 -39.96 3.79
C GLN A 279 -11.58 -40.48 3.41
N VAL A 280 -12.64 -39.70 3.68
CA VAL A 280 -14.02 -40.15 3.46
C VAL A 280 -14.53 -39.77 2.05
N ASN A 281 -13.90 -38.77 1.42
CA ASN A 281 -14.20 -38.29 0.06
C ASN A 281 -15.67 -37.84 -0.14
N GLU A 282 -16.18 -37.07 0.81
CA GLU A 282 -17.55 -36.56 0.86
C GLU A 282 -17.56 -35.06 0.54
N ASN A 283 -17.36 -34.75 -0.74
CA ASN A 283 -17.25 -33.37 -1.21
C ASN A 283 -18.62 -32.68 -1.22
N GLU A 284 -18.64 -31.41 -0.82
CA GLU A 284 -19.83 -30.57 -0.85
C GLU A 284 -19.67 -29.42 -1.85
N THR A 285 -20.77 -28.96 -2.43
CA THR A 285 -20.81 -27.72 -3.23
C THR A 285 -22.05 -26.93 -2.85
N ASN A 286 -21.86 -25.72 -2.38
CA ASN A 286 -22.96 -24.79 -2.10
C ASN A 286 -22.64 -23.42 -2.71
N LEU A 287 -23.63 -22.84 -3.38
CA LEU A 287 -23.49 -21.57 -4.08
C LEU A 287 -24.40 -20.51 -3.45
N ASN A 288 -23.87 -19.30 -3.28
CA ASN A 288 -24.60 -18.12 -2.81
C ASN A 288 -25.25 -18.29 -1.43
N VAL A 289 -24.61 -19.03 -0.53
CA VAL A 289 -25.02 -19.17 0.87
C VAL A 289 -24.91 -17.82 1.56
N THR A 290 -25.94 -17.43 2.30
CA THR A 290 -25.91 -16.21 3.12
C THR A 290 -25.62 -16.59 4.56
N LEU A 291 -24.45 -16.16 5.05
CA LEU A 291 -24.06 -16.25 6.45
C LEU A 291 -24.57 -15.02 7.21
N THR A 292 -25.54 -15.22 8.08
CA THR A 292 -26.21 -14.12 8.78
C THR A 292 -25.43 -13.66 10.02
N THR A 293 -25.58 -12.39 10.39
CA THR A 293 -25.09 -11.83 11.67
C THR A 293 -25.82 -12.35 12.91
N SER A 294 -27.00 -12.98 12.74
CA SER A 294 -27.81 -13.47 13.85
C SER A 294 -27.11 -14.59 14.62
N ALA A 295 -27.06 -14.48 15.96
CA ALA A 295 -26.55 -15.48 16.90
C ALA A 295 -27.33 -16.81 16.91
N THR A 296 -28.20 -17.05 15.92
CA THR A 296 -28.84 -18.34 15.72
C THR A 296 -27.76 -19.32 15.25
N PRO A 297 -27.50 -20.43 15.96
CA PRO A 297 -26.33 -21.31 15.72
C PRO A 297 -26.35 -22.11 14.41
N THR A 298 -27.19 -21.77 13.43
CA THR A 298 -27.34 -22.59 12.21
C THR A 298 -27.22 -21.78 10.93
N THR A 299 -27.18 -20.45 11.00
CA THR A 299 -27.10 -19.57 9.81
C THR A 299 -25.91 -18.62 9.84
N SER A 300 -25.21 -18.51 10.97
CA SER A 300 -24.01 -17.67 11.12
C SER A 300 -22.71 -18.35 10.70
N PHE A 301 -22.76 -19.64 10.38
CA PHE A 301 -21.62 -20.38 9.86
C PHE A 301 -22.03 -21.39 8.79
N VAL A 302 -21.06 -21.81 7.99
CA VAL A 302 -21.12 -23.04 7.21
C VAL A 302 -20.23 -24.09 7.86
N GLN A 303 -20.77 -25.30 7.95
CA GLN A 303 -20.01 -26.49 8.29
C GLN A 303 -19.52 -27.09 6.98
N VAL A 304 -18.21 -27.25 6.83
CA VAL A 304 -17.59 -27.45 5.51
C VAL A 304 -17.28 -28.93 5.21
N ASP A 305 -18.16 -29.83 5.65
CA ASP A 305 -18.08 -31.28 5.38
C ASP A 305 -19.49 -31.85 5.21
N ALA A 306 -19.71 -32.64 4.15
CA ALA A 306 -21.07 -32.98 3.71
C ALA A 306 -21.82 -33.91 4.68
N ASN A 307 -21.10 -34.75 5.42
CA ASN A 307 -21.69 -35.72 6.35
C ASN A 307 -21.36 -35.46 7.82
N ASN A 308 -20.59 -34.41 8.12
CA ASN A 308 -20.14 -34.01 9.45
C ASN A 308 -19.23 -35.07 10.10
N ILE A 309 -18.40 -35.74 9.28
CA ILE A 309 -17.49 -36.81 9.71
C ILE A 309 -16.09 -36.47 9.25
N THR A 310 -15.44 -35.52 9.92
CA THR A 310 -14.02 -35.23 9.71
C THR A 310 -13.17 -35.81 10.84
N TYR A 311 -12.23 -36.68 10.49
CA TYR A 311 -11.41 -37.40 11.47
C TYR A 311 -10.25 -36.57 12.01
N TRP A 312 -10.02 -36.67 13.32
CA TRP A 312 -8.82 -36.14 14.01
C TRP A 312 -8.15 -37.15 14.94
N THR A 313 -8.25 -38.44 14.60
CA THR A 313 -7.53 -39.52 15.31
C THR A 313 -6.17 -39.75 14.66
N THR A 314 -5.23 -40.35 15.38
CA THR A 314 -3.86 -40.58 14.89
C THR A 314 -3.81 -41.37 13.58
N SER A 315 -4.71 -42.33 13.36
CA SER A 315 -4.69 -43.22 12.19
C SER A 315 -5.55 -42.76 11.02
N LEU A 316 -6.55 -41.91 11.27
CA LEU A 316 -7.54 -41.52 10.26
C LEU A 316 -7.59 -40.02 10.03
N ALA A 317 -6.69 -39.23 10.63
CA ALA A 317 -6.62 -37.78 10.46
C ALA A 317 -6.80 -37.36 8.99
N GLU A 318 -7.71 -36.42 8.78
CA GLU A 318 -8.11 -35.97 7.46
C GLU A 318 -7.71 -34.51 7.24
N VAL A 319 -7.28 -34.23 6.01
CA VAL A 319 -7.15 -32.85 5.54
C VAL A 319 -8.45 -32.49 4.84
N LEU A 320 -9.11 -31.46 5.33
CA LEU A 320 -10.22 -30.84 4.64
C LEU A 320 -9.73 -29.57 3.96
N THR A 321 -9.92 -29.50 2.64
CA THR A 321 -9.65 -28.30 1.83
C THR A 321 -10.97 -27.70 1.36
N THR A 322 -11.17 -26.40 1.57
CA THR A 322 -12.37 -25.68 1.12
C THR A 322 -11.96 -24.53 0.20
N ASN A 323 -12.39 -24.59 -1.06
CA ASN A 323 -12.36 -23.43 -1.94
C ASN A 323 -13.57 -22.57 -1.62
N LEU A 324 -13.34 -21.35 -1.12
CA LEU A 324 -14.38 -20.42 -0.69
C LEU A 324 -14.28 -19.13 -1.51
N GLN A 325 -15.38 -18.71 -2.10
CA GLN A 325 -15.57 -17.37 -2.62
C GLN A 325 -16.41 -16.56 -1.62
N VAL A 326 -15.98 -15.33 -1.32
CA VAL A 326 -16.73 -14.37 -0.51
C VAL A 326 -17.01 -13.12 -1.32
N LYS A 327 -18.25 -12.63 -1.21
CA LYS A 327 -18.66 -11.35 -1.77
C LYS A 327 -18.25 -10.24 -0.80
N VAL A 328 -17.25 -9.45 -1.17
CA VAL A 328 -16.77 -8.32 -0.36
C VAL A 328 -17.71 -7.12 -0.53
N THR A 329 -18.13 -6.87 -1.77
CA THR A 329 -19.15 -5.88 -2.14
C THR A 329 -19.83 -6.31 -3.45
N ASP A 330 -20.84 -5.57 -3.90
CA ASP A 330 -21.49 -5.83 -5.18
C ASP A 330 -20.49 -5.81 -6.33
N GLY A 331 -20.39 -6.94 -7.05
CA GLY A 331 -19.47 -7.11 -8.17
C GLY A 331 -18.02 -7.45 -7.81
N VAL A 332 -17.66 -7.47 -6.52
CA VAL A 332 -16.30 -7.80 -6.06
C VAL A 332 -16.32 -9.08 -5.23
N TRP A 333 -15.60 -10.08 -5.74
CA TRP A 333 -15.45 -11.39 -5.12
C TRP A 333 -13.98 -11.67 -4.86
N ARG A 334 -13.69 -12.33 -3.75
CA ARG A 334 -12.36 -12.87 -3.46
C ARG A 334 -12.45 -14.36 -3.28
N TRP A 335 -11.41 -15.07 -3.72
CA TRP A 335 -11.31 -16.52 -3.63
C TRP A 335 -10.18 -16.90 -2.68
N TYR A 336 -10.52 -17.75 -1.72
CA TYR A 336 -9.63 -18.31 -0.73
C TYR A 336 -9.64 -19.84 -0.76
N GLU A 337 -8.52 -20.43 -0.36
CA GLU A 337 -8.41 -21.86 -0.06
C GLU A 337 -8.16 -22.00 1.45
N PHE A 338 -9.14 -22.54 2.15
CA PHE A 338 -9.10 -22.82 3.57
C PHE A 338 -8.71 -24.29 3.79
N LYS A 339 -7.85 -24.57 4.75
CA LYS A 339 -7.45 -25.94 5.11
C LYS A 339 -7.50 -26.16 6.61
N TRP A 340 -8.06 -27.29 6.99
CA TRP A 340 -7.95 -27.86 8.32
C TRP A 340 -7.25 -29.21 8.21
N TRP A 341 -6.26 -29.41 9.06
CA TRP A 341 -5.67 -30.71 9.30
C TRP A 341 -5.56 -30.89 10.81
N CYS A 342 -6.36 -31.80 11.35
CA CYS A 342 -6.42 -32.04 12.79
C CYS A 342 -5.98 -33.47 13.09
N MET A 343 -5.20 -33.66 14.15
CA MET A 343 -4.76 -34.98 14.56
C MET A 343 -4.56 -35.09 16.07
N GLU A 344 -4.69 -36.30 16.58
CA GLU A 344 -4.22 -36.64 17.91
C GLU A 344 -2.80 -37.20 17.82
N ILE A 345 -1.87 -36.63 18.58
CA ILE A 345 -0.54 -37.20 18.76
C ILE A 345 -0.62 -38.21 19.89
N THR A 346 -0.20 -39.46 19.64
CA THR A 346 -0.26 -40.51 20.66
C THR A 346 0.39 -40.07 21.96
N GLY A 347 -0.38 -40.05 23.05
CA GLY A 347 0.09 -39.67 24.39
C GLY A 347 0.04 -38.18 24.73
N SER A 348 -0.43 -37.30 23.84
CA SER A 348 -0.51 -35.85 24.11
C SER A 348 -1.69 -35.44 25.01
N ASN A 349 -2.73 -36.28 25.14
CA ASN A 349 -4.03 -35.91 25.74
C ASN A 349 -4.72 -34.70 25.06
N GLU A 350 -4.31 -34.34 23.86
CA GLU A 350 -4.81 -33.18 23.13
C GLU A 350 -4.89 -33.45 21.62
N LYS A 351 -5.86 -32.81 20.98
CA LYS A 351 -5.96 -32.70 19.52
C LYS A 351 -5.14 -31.51 19.06
N THR A 352 -4.22 -31.71 18.13
CA THR A 352 -3.46 -30.64 17.47
C THR A 352 -4.18 -30.25 16.18
N ILE A 353 -4.35 -28.95 15.98
CA ILE A 353 -5.12 -28.38 14.87
C ILE A 353 -4.20 -27.46 14.07
N PHE A 354 -4.01 -27.79 12.81
CA PHE A 354 -3.30 -26.98 11.83
C PHE A 354 -4.34 -26.32 10.91
N MET A 355 -4.28 -25.01 10.80
CA MET A 355 -5.14 -24.23 9.92
C MET A 355 -4.29 -23.39 8.98
N SER A 356 -4.74 -23.27 7.73
CA SER A 356 -4.19 -22.29 6.81
C SER A 356 -5.26 -21.71 5.92
N VAL A 357 -5.12 -20.43 5.59
CA VAL A 357 -5.91 -19.75 4.56
C VAL A 357 -4.96 -19.03 3.62
N VAL A 358 -5.16 -19.21 2.32
CA VAL A 358 -4.41 -18.53 1.26
C VAL A 358 -5.38 -17.85 0.32
N ARG A 359 -5.05 -16.62 -0.13
CA ARG A 359 -5.82 -15.96 -1.18
C ARG A 359 -5.37 -16.45 -2.55
N LYS A 360 -6.33 -16.89 -3.36
CA LYS A 360 -6.13 -17.45 -4.70
C LYS A 360 -6.43 -16.44 -5.80
N ALA A 361 -7.41 -15.56 -5.58
CA ALA A 361 -7.78 -14.44 -6.45
C ALA A 361 -8.45 -13.31 -5.65
#